data_AF-A0A556MFE9-F1
#
_entry.id   AF-A0A556MFE9-F1
#
_cell.length_a   1.000
_cell.length_b   1.000
_cell.length_c   1.000
_cell.angle_alpha   90.00
_cell.angle_beta   90.00
_cell.angle_gamma   90.00
#
_symmetry.space_group_name_H-M   'P 1'
#
loop_
_entity.id
_entity.type
_entity.pdbx_description
1 polymer ?
#
loop_
_entity_poly.entity_id
_entity_poly.type
_entity_poly.pdbx_seq_one_letter_code
_entity_poly.pdbx_strand_id
1 'polypeptide(L)'
;MMRTKIANILLVTCLCILLAGAAWFGYKTHASAKAQQELKQDYSLSNSVTFGLFSVDQWRERLSEVIDHQIDGYSITPEQQKAIQLAVEKQLHSLIAKTVAEIDKPQKSIGGKLKKMAFHALVDSNALQEQVRPFAKTIVHKISSPASQERLKGIASSKIKQLENQTYDNTYEASLKVTKFISQKYHIADPAAFDKVVNDRLAIIWMQTIKNALYMLGCVLAALILWWFTRHNVRMQAVLFAMALLFAGVLLVVGLTTPIIEVDARIQSLKFVLLGENVAFQNQVLFFQSKSIWGIITALLDQQKPDAITVGILILLFIAVLPFVRLIAKGIHIFISDNKVVNYLTFEAGKWDMADVMIVGVLMTYIGLNGILKSQLTNLNIHSGTLTTNTVNYTSLQPGYFVFVAYVVFETLLSYILIRTNPDKVKKRR
;
A
#
# COMPACT_ATOMS: atom_id res chain seq x y z
N MET A 1 18.30 -26.74 -55.74
CA MET A 1 18.94 -27.19 -54.49
C MET A 1 19.60 -26.06 -53.69
N MET A 2 20.23 -25.05 -54.32
CA MET A 2 20.84 -23.91 -53.62
C MET A 2 19.80 -22.92 -53.05
N ARG A 3 18.74 -22.59 -53.81
CA ARG A 3 17.64 -21.70 -53.35
C ARG A 3 16.92 -22.19 -52.09
N THR A 4 16.67 -23.49 -51.98
CA THR A 4 16.00 -24.09 -50.79
C THR A 4 16.91 -24.09 -49.56
N LYS A 5 18.23 -24.26 -49.72
CA LYS A 5 19.20 -24.14 -48.62
C LYS A 5 19.31 -22.69 -48.12
N ILE A 6 19.30 -21.71 -49.02
CA ILE A 6 19.35 -20.28 -48.66
C ILE A 6 18.08 -19.86 -47.90
N ALA A 7 16.89 -20.22 -48.39
CA ALA A 7 15.62 -19.92 -47.70
C ALA A 7 15.56 -20.53 -46.29
N ASN A 8 16.09 -21.74 -46.15
CA ASN A 8 16.21 -22.46 -44.88
C ASN A 8 17.13 -21.76 -43.87
N ILE A 9 18.29 -21.28 -44.32
CA ILE A 9 19.23 -20.53 -43.47
C ILE A 9 18.60 -19.20 -43.05
N LEU A 10 17.97 -18.48 -43.98
CA LEU A 10 17.29 -17.21 -43.69
C LEU A 10 16.18 -17.39 -42.64
N LEU A 11 15.40 -18.47 -42.73
CA LEU A 11 14.34 -18.77 -41.78
C LEU A 11 14.90 -19.01 -40.37
N VAL A 12 15.96 -19.81 -40.24
CA VAL A 12 16.57 -20.10 -38.94
C VAL A 12 17.17 -18.82 -38.35
N THR A 13 17.86 -18.01 -39.16
CA THR A 13 18.37 -16.72 -38.73
C THR A 13 17.25 -15.79 -38.26
N CYS A 14 16.13 -15.74 -38.98
CA CYS A 14 14.96 -14.96 -38.58
C CYS A 14 14.39 -15.43 -37.22
N LEU A 15 14.24 -16.73 -37.02
CA LEU A 15 13.77 -17.29 -35.75
C LEU A 15 14.75 -17.01 -34.59
N CYS A 16 16.06 -17.10 -34.83
CA CYS A 16 17.06 -16.74 -33.84
C CYS A 16 16.96 -15.25 -33.44
N ILE A 17 16.75 -14.35 -34.40
CA ILE A 17 16.53 -12.93 -34.14
C ILE A 17 15.26 -12.72 -33.32
N LEU A 18 14.16 -13.39 -33.68
CA LEU A 18 12.91 -13.32 -32.92
C LEU A 18 13.06 -13.87 -31.50
N LEU A 19 13.83 -14.95 -31.32
CA LEU A 19 14.09 -15.54 -30.01
C LEU A 19 14.94 -14.61 -29.14
N ALA A 20 15.99 -14.04 -29.70
CA ALA A 20 16.81 -13.04 -29.02
C ALA A 20 15.98 -11.80 -28.65
N GLY A 21 15.10 -11.35 -29.56
CA GLY A 21 14.13 -10.28 -29.30
C GLY A 21 13.18 -10.63 -28.15
N ALA A 22 12.58 -11.81 -28.16
CA ALA A 22 11.69 -12.27 -27.10
C ALA A 22 12.41 -12.35 -25.74
N ALA A 23 13.63 -12.90 -25.70
CA ALA A 23 14.43 -12.98 -24.49
C ALA A 23 14.81 -11.58 -23.97
N TRP A 24 15.22 -10.68 -24.87
CA TRP A 24 15.57 -9.30 -24.52
C TRP A 24 14.37 -8.51 -23.98
N PHE A 25 13.24 -8.53 -24.68
CA PHE A 25 12.03 -7.88 -24.23
C PHE A 25 11.48 -8.51 -22.95
N GLY A 26 11.56 -9.84 -22.81
CA GLY A 26 11.21 -10.55 -21.58
C GLY A 26 12.07 -10.15 -20.38
N TYR A 27 13.40 -10.05 -20.57
CA TYR A 27 14.30 -9.52 -19.55
C TYR A 27 13.95 -8.08 -19.16
N LYS A 28 13.68 -7.22 -20.16
CA LYS A 28 13.25 -5.84 -19.91
C LYS A 28 11.92 -5.77 -19.16
N THR A 29 10.95 -6.62 -19.49
CA THR A 29 9.68 -6.74 -18.75
C THR A 29 9.93 -7.12 -17.30
N HIS A 30 10.75 -8.14 -17.04
CA HIS A 30 11.10 -8.55 -15.67
C HIS A 30 11.79 -7.42 -14.90
N ALA A 31 12.81 -6.79 -15.49
CA ALA A 31 13.57 -5.72 -14.85
C ALA A 31 12.70 -4.49 -14.54
N SER A 32 11.86 -4.05 -15.49
CA SER A 32 10.94 -2.94 -15.29
C SER A 32 9.87 -3.25 -14.25
N ALA A 33 9.31 -4.46 -14.25
CA ALA A 33 8.32 -4.86 -13.26
C ALA A 33 8.91 -4.97 -11.85
N LYS A 34 10.16 -5.43 -11.71
CA LYS A 34 10.88 -5.45 -10.43
C LYS A 34 11.14 -4.02 -9.92
N ALA A 35 11.59 -3.11 -10.78
CA ALA A 35 11.77 -1.71 -10.42
C ALA A 35 10.45 -1.05 -9.99
N GLN A 36 9.34 -1.38 -10.66
CA GLN A 36 8.01 -0.91 -10.28
C GLN A 36 7.61 -1.43 -8.89
N GLN A 37 7.83 -2.73 -8.63
CA GLN A 37 7.53 -3.36 -7.36
C GLN A 37 8.31 -2.67 -6.22
N GLU A 38 9.62 -2.49 -6.37
CA GLU A 38 10.46 -1.82 -5.36
C GLU A 38 10.00 -0.37 -5.12
N LEU A 39 9.71 0.38 -6.19
CA LEU A 39 9.26 1.76 -6.08
C LEU A 39 7.91 1.88 -5.36
N LYS A 40 6.94 1.01 -5.68
CA LYS A 40 5.64 0.99 -4.99
C LYS A 40 5.76 0.50 -3.55
N GLN A 41 6.68 -0.42 -3.27
CA GLN A 41 6.93 -0.90 -1.91
C GLN A 41 7.49 0.22 -1.03
N ASP A 42 8.48 0.96 -1.54
CA ASP A 42 9.04 2.13 -0.85
C ASP A 42 7.98 3.23 -0.66
N TYR A 43 7.16 3.48 -1.68
CA TYR A 43 6.02 4.39 -1.58
C TYR A 43 5.04 3.96 -0.49
N SER A 44 4.69 2.68 -0.44
CA SER A 44 3.75 2.14 0.55
C SER A 44 4.29 2.21 1.98
N LEU A 45 5.60 2.07 2.15
CA LEU A 45 6.24 2.20 3.44
C LEU A 45 6.20 3.64 3.94
N SER A 46 6.56 4.60 3.08
CA SER A 46 6.53 6.03 3.41
C SER A 46 5.12 6.53 3.71
N ASN A 47 4.14 6.09 2.92
CA ASN A 47 2.75 6.49 3.04
C ASN A 47 1.91 5.49 3.85
N SER A 48 2.53 4.68 4.70
CA SER A 48 1.80 3.66 5.46
C SER A 48 0.87 4.31 6.48
N VAL A 49 -0.29 3.66 6.70
CA VAL A 49 -1.25 4.07 7.74
C VAL A 49 -0.61 4.11 9.14
N THR A 50 0.42 3.28 9.37
CA THR A 50 1.18 3.23 10.63
C THR A 50 1.87 4.56 10.93
N PHE A 51 2.51 5.18 9.94
CA PHE A 51 3.18 6.46 10.12
C PHE A 51 2.26 7.66 9.95
N GLY A 52 1.05 7.47 9.42
CA GLY A 52 0.03 8.51 9.27
C GLY A 52 -1.06 8.41 10.33
N LEU A 53 -2.22 7.83 9.99
CA LEU A 53 -3.40 7.79 10.86
C LEU A 53 -3.18 7.12 12.22
N PHE A 54 -2.26 6.17 12.34
CA PHE A 54 -1.95 5.50 13.61
C PHE A 54 -0.81 6.16 14.38
N SER A 55 -0.20 7.22 13.83
CA SER A 55 0.87 7.96 14.49
C SER A 55 0.29 9.05 15.39
N VAL A 56 0.61 8.97 16.69
CA VAL A 56 0.23 10.00 17.68
C VAL A 56 0.87 11.35 17.31
N ASP A 57 2.09 11.35 16.79
CA ASP A 57 2.79 12.58 16.38
C ASP A 57 2.08 13.29 15.22
N GLN A 58 1.54 12.54 14.25
CA GLN A 58 0.80 13.11 13.13
C GLN A 58 -0.53 13.72 13.55
N TRP A 59 -1.21 13.11 14.53
CA TRP A 59 -2.39 13.70 15.14
C TRP A 59 -2.03 14.95 15.92
N ARG A 60 -0.98 14.86 16.74
CA ARG A 60 -0.48 15.96 17.55
C ARG A 60 -0.15 17.19 16.70
N GLU A 61 0.61 17.05 15.63
CA GLU A 61 0.99 18.15 14.74
C GLU A 61 -0.24 18.83 14.13
N ARG A 62 -1.18 18.07 13.57
CA ARG A 62 -2.40 18.63 12.98
C ARG A 62 -3.36 19.23 14.02
N LEU A 63 -3.46 18.64 15.21
CA LEU A 63 -4.27 19.17 16.30
C LEU A 63 -3.66 20.45 16.87
N SER A 64 -2.33 20.50 17.03
CA SER A 64 -1.61 21.71 17.46
C SER A 64 -1.86 22.85 16.47
N GLU A 65 -1.78 22.59 15.16
CA GLU A 65 -2.03 23.61 14.12
C GLU A 65 -3.44 24.21 14.23
N VAL A 66 -4.47 23.36 14.36
CA VAL A 66 -5.86 23.80 14.53
C VAL A 66 -6.04 24.59 15.83
N ILE A 67 -5.47 24.10 16.92
CA ILE A 67 -5.60 24.77 18.23
C ILE A 67 -4.88 26.12 18.23
N ASP A 68 -3.68 26.21 17.67
CA ASP A 68 -2.92 27.46 17.58
C ASP A 68 -3.68 28.52 16.77
N HIS A 69 -4.27 28.16 15.63
CA HIS A 69 -5.07 29.09 14.82
C HIS A 69 -6.34 29.57 15.56
N GLN A 70 -7.00 28.68 16.31
CA GLN A 70 -8.16 29.05 17.15
C GLN A 70 -7.77 29.95 18.34
N ILE A 71 -6.61 29.72 18.96
CA ILE A 71 -6.09 30.57 20.04
C ILE A 71 -5.77 31.97 19.50
N ASP A 72 -5.12 32.06 18.33
CA ASP A 72 -4.80 33.33 17.69
C ASP A 72 -6.05 34.12 17.30
N GLY A 73 -7.09 33.43 16.81
CA GLY A 73 -8.39 34.03 16.49
C GLY A 73 -9.25 34.41 17.71
N TYR A 74 -8.87 33.99 18.92
CA TYR A 74 -9.69 34.22 20.12
C TYR A 74 -9.78 35.70 20.50
N SER A 75 -11.01 36.19 20.68
CA SER A 75 -11.31 37.51 21.27
C SER A 75 -12.62 37.44 22.06
N ILE A 76 -12.67 38.15 23.18
CA ILE A 76 -13.87 38.21 24.04
C ILE A 76 -14.87 39.19 23.43
N THR A 77 -16.04 38.69 23.02
CA THR A 77 -17.12 39.55 22.49
C THR A 77 -17.80 40.35 23.60
N PRO A 78 -18.48 41.47 23.29
CA PRO A 78 -19.22 42.24 24.30
C PRO A 78 -20.29 41.44 25.05
N GLU A 79 -20.96 40.51 24.36
CA GLU A 79 -21.95 39.61 24.97
C GLU A 79 -21.29 38.61 25.93
N GLN A 80 -20.16 38.02 25.52
CA GLN A 80 -19.36 37.15 26.39
C GLN A 80 -18.80 37.92 27.59
N GLN A 81 -18.38 39.16 27.41
CA GLN A 81 -17.90 40.02 28.48
C GLN A 81 -18.99 40.22 29.55
N LYS A 82 -20.23 40.47 29.12
CA LYS A 82 -21.38 40.60 30.03
C LYS A 82 -21.70 39.29 30.75
N ALA A 83 -21.64 38.16 30.05
CA ALA A 83 -21.84 36.84 30.65
C ALA A 83 -20.78 36.50 31.70
N ILE A 84 -19.50 36.77 31.40
CA ILE A 84 -18.38 36.59 32.33
C ILE A 84 -18.57 37.50 33.54
N GLN A 85 -18.98 38.75 33.35
CA GLN A 85 -19.27 39.66 34.46
C GLN A 85 -20.33 39.09 35.40
N LEU A 86 -21.46 38.62 34.88
CA LEU A 86 -22.51 38.01 35.69
C LEU A 86 -22.03 36.76 36.44
N ALA A 87 -21.19 35.93 35.80
CA ALA A 87 -20.61 34.76 36.44
C ALA A 87 -19.62 35.13 37.57
N VAL A 88 -18.77 36.13 37.34
CA VAL A 88 -17.83 36.66 38.35
C VAL A 88 -18.59 37.28 39.51
N GLU A 89 -19.63 38.07 39.25
CA GLU A 89 -20.51 38.64 40.29
C GLU A 89 -21.11 37.52 41.14
N LYS A 90 -21.72 36.52 40.52
CA LYS A 90 -22.33 35.38 41.22
C LYS A 90 -21.32 34.64 42.11
N GLN A 91 -20.11 34.40 41.60
CA GLN A 91 -19.08 33.70 42.36
C GLN A 91 -18.54 34.54 43.52
N LEU A 92 -18.32 35.84 43.32
CA LEU A 92 -17.90 36.75 44.38
C LEU A 92 -18.97 36.87 45.47
N HIS A 93 -20.25 37.03 45.11
CA HIS A 93 -21.37 37.01 46.08
C HIS A 93 -21.41 35.70 46.88
N SER A 94 -21.22 34.56 46.21
CA SER A 94 -21.19 33.23 46.86
C SER A 94 -20.01 33.06 47.80
N LEU A 95 -18.81 33.51 47.39
CA LEU A 95 -17.61 33.45 48.22
C LEU A 95 -17.73 34.36 49.46
N ILE A 96 -18.25 35.57 49.30
CA ILE A 96 -18.51 36.48 50.43
C ILE A 96 -19.53 35.86 51.37
N ALA A 97 -20.67 35.40 50.86
CA ALA A 97 -21.71 34.78 51.66
C ALA A 97 -21.22 33.54 52.43
N LYS A 98 -20.43 32.66 51.77
CA LYS A 98 -19.81 31.50 52.42
C LYS A 98 -18.81 31.90 53.49
N THR A 99 -17.96 32.87 53.22
CA THR A 99 -16.93 33.35 54.15
C THR A 99 -17.56 33.99 55.38
N VAL A 100 -18.58 34.84 55.19
CA VAL A 100 -19.36 35.46 56.27
C VAL A 100 -20.08 34.38 57.07
N ALA A 101 -20.79 33.46 56.42
CA ALA A 101 -21.46 32.35 57.11
C ALA A 101 -20.49 31.47 57.91
N GLU A 102 -19.27 31.26 57.42
CA GLU A 102 -18.23 30.47 58.10
C GLU A 102 -17.64 31.19 59.32
N ILE A 103 -17.43 32.50 59.22
CA ILE A 103 -17.03 33.35 60.35
C ILE A 103 -18.18 33.46 61.37
N ASP A 104 -19.42 33.46 60.89
CA ASP A 104 -20.61 33.57 61.73
C ASP A 104 -20.97 32.29 62.49
N LYS A 105 -20.46 31.12 62.06
CA LYS A 105 -20.62 29.85 62.78
C LYS A 105 -20.23 30.01 64.26
N PRO A 106 -20.93 29.35 65.19
CA PRO A 106 -20.64 29.44 66.62
C PRO A 106 -19.22 28.96 66.93
N GLN A 107 -18.37 29.90 67.37
CA GLN A 107 -16.95 29.65 67.69
C GLN A 107 -16.79 29.13 69.13
N LYS A 108 -16.19 27.96 69.29
CA LYS A 108 -15.97 27.32 70.61
C LYS A 108 -14.80 27.91 71.40
N SER A 109 -13.84 28.56 70.75
CA SER A 109 -12.63 29.12 71.38
C SER A 109 -12.72 30.64 71.59
N ILE A 110 -12.07 31.15 72.64
CA ILE A 110 -11.99 32.59 72.96
C ILE A 110 -11.33 33.36 71.81
N GLY A 111 -10.26 32.79 71.21
CA GLY A 111 -9.60 33.37 70.04
C GLY A 111 -10.50 33.46 68.81
N GLY A 112 -11.40 32.49 68.59
CA GLY A 112 -12.37 32.54 67.49
C GLY A 112 -13.42 33.65 67.68
N LYS A 113 -13.86 33.90 68.92
CA LYS A 113 -14.80 34.99 69.25
C LYS A 113 -14.16 36.38 69.05
N LEU A 114 -12.89 36.54 69.43
CA LEU A 114 -12.14 37.78 69.19
C LEU A 114 -11.94 38.04 67.69
N LYS A 115 -11.64 37.01 66.90
CA LYS A 115 -11.53 37.11 65.43
C LYS A 115 -12.86 37.50 64.78
N LYS A 116 -13.98 36.92 65.23
CA LYS A 116 -15.33 37.28 64.75
C LYS A 116 -15.66 38.74 65.05
N MET A 117 -15.39 39.21 66.28
CA MET A 117 -15.61 40.61 66.65
C MET A 117 -14.73 41.56 65.84
N ALA A 118 -13.44 41.25 65.67
CA ALA A 118 -12.54 42.04 64.85
C ALA A 118 -12.99 42.10 63.38
N PHE A 119 -13.50 40.98 62.84
CA PHE A 119 -14.04 40.93 61.47
C PHE A 119 -15.27 41.84 61.33
N HIS A 120 -16.25 41.78 62.23
CA HIS A 120 -17.45 42.63 62.14
C HIS A 120 -17.18 44.12 62.42
N ALA A 121 -16.17 44.43 63.23
CA ALA A 121 -15.79 45.82 63.51
C ALA A 121 -15.03 46.49 62.34
N LEU A 122 -14.34 45.70 61.52
CA LEU A 122 -13.49 46.20 60.43
C LEU A 122 -14.09 45.95 59.03
N VAL A 123 -15.05 45.03 58.89
CA VAL A 123 -15.59 44.58 57.62
C VAL A 123 -17.13 44.58 57.65
N ASP A 124 -17.74 45.45 56.84
CA ASP A 124 -19.19 45.45 56.61
C ASP A 124 -19.53 44.52 55.44
N SER A 125 -20.23 43.43 55.74
CA SER A 125 -20.65 42.43 54.76
C SER A 125 -21.58 42.99 53.69
N ASN A 126 -22.44 43.96 54.01
CA ASN A 126 -23.36 44.56 53.05
C ASN A 126 -22.59 45.51 52.11
N ALA A 127 -21.69 46.32 52.68
CA ALA A 127 -20.80 47.16 51.88
C ALA A 127 -19.89 46.33 50.94
N LEU A 128 -19.43 45.15 51.38
CA LEU A 128 -18.68 44.22 50.52
C LEU A 128 -19.54 43.65 49.39
N GLN A 129 -20.79 43.28 49.66
CA GLN A 129 -21.74 42.79 48.65
C GLN A 129 -22.04 43.86 47.59
N GLU A 130 -22.21 45.13 47.99
CA GLU A 130 -22.44 46.24 47.06
C GLU A 130 -21.24 46.51 46.14
N GLN A 131 -20.03 46.29 46.63
CA GLN A 131 -18.80 46.46 45.84
C GLN A 131 -18.54 45.33 44.83
N VAL A 132 -19.25 44.20 44.92
CA VAL A 132 -19.06 43.06 44.01
C VAL A 132 -19.23 43.45 42.55
N ARG A 133 -20.28 44.20 42.20
CA ARG A 133 -20.58 44.62 40.82
C ARG A 133 -19.48 45.52 40.21
N PRO A 134 -19.09 46.66 40.82
CA PRO A 134 -18.01 47.48 40.28
C PRO A 134 -16.65 46.76 40.25
N PHE A 135 -16.34 45.90 41.23
CA PHE A 135 -15.14 45.05 41.19
C PHE A 135 -15.19 44.03 40.05
N ALA A 136 -16.30 43.30 39.89
CA ALA A 136 -16.47 42.34 38.81
C ALA A 136 -16.35 43.01 37.44
N LYS A 137 -16.94 44.20 37.26
CA LYS A 137 -16.80 45.01 36.04
C LYS A 137 -15.33 45.36 35.77
N THR A 138 -14.58 45.75 36.81
CA THR A 138 -13.17 46.13 36.69
C THR A 138 -12.28 44.91 36.37
N ILE A 139 -12.53 43.78 37.03
CA ILE A 139 -11.85 42.50 36.79
C ILE A 139 -12.08 42.07 35.35
N VAL A 140 -13.33 42.03 34.90
CA VAL A 140 -13.67 41.62 33.53
C VAL A 140 -13.11 42.59 32.51
N HIS A 141 -13.20 43.90 32.73
CA HIS A 141 -12.59 44.88 31.84
C HIS A 141 -11.08 44.71 31.72
N LYS A 142 -10.39 44.41 32.83
CA LYS A 142 -8.96 44.13 32.83
C LYS A 142 -8.64 42.84 32.07
N ILE A 143 -9.38 41.76 32.31
CA ILE A 143 -9.19 40.46 31.65
C ILE A 143 -9.50 40.55 30.14
N SER A 144 -10.50 41.34 29.75
CA SER A 144 -10.85 41.61 28.35
C SER A 144 -9.94 42.62 27.64
N SER A 145 -8.94 43.19 28.32
CA SER A 145 -7.98 44.10 27.68
C SER A 145 -7.06 43.36 26.70
N PRO A 146 -6.61 44.01 25.60
CA PRO A 146 -5.74 43.38 24.60
C PRO A 146 -4.48 42.74 25.21
N ALA A 147 -3.83 43.42 26.15
CA ALA A 147 -2.64 42.91 26.83
C ALA A 147 -2.91 41.66 27.70
N SER A 148 -4.11 41.54 28.27
CA SER A 148 -4.48 40.35 29.07
C SER A 148 -4.90 39.20 28.18
N GLN A 149 -5.60 39.47 27.07
CA GLN A 149 -5.90 38.48 26.04
C GLN A 149 -4.62 37.89 25.44
N GLU A 150 -3.64 38.72 25.07
CA GLU A 150 -2.33 38.26 24.60
C GLU A 150 -1.61 37.37 25.61
N ARG A 151 -1.63 37.74 26.90
CA ARG A 151 -1.06 36.89 27.96
C ARG A 151 -1.77 35.55 28.09
N LEU A 152 -3.11 35.53 28.00
CA LEU A 152 -3.90 34.31 28.08
C LEU A 152 -3.64 33.40 26.87
N LYS A 153 -3.54 33.96 25.66
CA LYS A 153 -3.11 33.24 24.45
C LYS A 153 -1.73 32.62 24.64
N GLY A 154 -0.76 33.41 25.12
CA GLY A 154 0.59 32.93 25.40
C GLY A 154 0.63 31.79 26.42
N ILE A 155 -0.16 31.85 27.50
CA ILE A 155 -0.28 30.76 28.47
C ILE A 155 -0.90 29.51 27.83
N ALA A 156 -1.98 29.67 27.08
CA ALA A 156 -2.66 28.57 26.39
C ALA A 156 -1.70 27.86 25.41
N SER A 157 -1.08 28.60 24.49
CA SER A 157 -0.10 28.04 23.54
C SER A 157 1.09 27.39 24.25
N SER A 158 1.58 27.97 25.36
CA SER A 158 2.67 27.35 26.13
C SER A 158 2.28 26.01 26.73
N LYS A 159 1.03 25.87 27.19
CA LYS A 159 0.52 24.61 27.76
C LYS A 159 0.25 23.56 26.70
N ILE A 160 -0.23 23.95 25.52
CA ILE A 160 -0.37 23.06 24.37
C ILE A 160 1.01 22.54 23.94
N LYS A 161 2.00 23.42 23.76
CA LYS A 161 3.39 23.03 23.44
C LYS A 161 4.02 22.14 24.51
N GLN A 162 3.68 22.36 25.79
CA GLN A 162 4.13 21.49 26.87
C GLN A 162 3.53 20.07 26.75
N LEU A 163 2.24 19.96 26.47
CA LEU A 163 1.57 18.67 26.26
C LEU A 163 2.07 17.98 25.00
N GLU A 164 2.35 18.76 23.95
CA GLU A 164 2.93 18.29 22.70
C GLU A 164 4.24 17.53 22.96
N ASN A 165 5.16 18.17 23.68
CA ASN A 165 6.48 17.61 24.01
C ASN A 165 6.41 16.40 24.96
N GLN A 166 5.33 16.23 25.71
CA GLN A 166 5.14 15.11 26.63
C GLN A 166 4.48 13.89 25.95
N THR A 167 3.86 14.08 24.78
CA THR A 167 3.07 13.05 24.09
C THR A 167 3.84 12.52 22.88
N TYR A 168 4.88 11.75 23.15
CA TYR A 168 5.74 11.13 22.15
C TYR A 168 5.50 9.63 22.06
N ASP A 169 5.49 9.07 20.85
CA ASP A 169 5.37 7.63 20.61
C ASP A 169 6.61 7.08 19.87
N ASN A 170 6.87 5.78 20.05
CA ASN A 170 7.94 5.04 19.37
C ASN A 170 7.82 5.05 17.84
N THR A 171 6.66 5.42 17.30
CA THR A 171 6.39 5.54 15.86
C THR A 171 7.22 6.65 15.19
N TYR A 172 7.60 7.70 15.92
CA TYR A 172 8.43 8.79 15.39
C TYR A 172 9.82 8.33 14.95
N GLU A 173 10.53 7.56 15.79
CA GLU A 173 11.87 7.05 15.49
C GLU A 173 11.87 6.16 14.24
N ALA A 174 10.83 5.33 14.10
CA ALA A 174 10.64 4.50 12.93
C ALA A 174 10.33 5.35 11.68
N SER A 175 9.46 6.36 11.81
CA SER A 175 9.14 7.30 10.73
C SER A 175 10.39 8.07 10.26
N LEU A 176 11.21 8.59 11.17
CA LEU A 176 12.46 9.27 10.83
C LEU A 176 13.44 8.37 10.06
N LYS A 177 13.57 7.10 10.47
CA LYS A 177 14.40 6.11 9.75
C LYS A 177 13.89 5.89 8.33
N VAL A 178 12.58 5.77 8.15
CA VAL A 178 11.95 5.62 6.82
C VAL A 178 12.18 6.88 5.98
N THR A 179 11.90 8.07 6.51
CA THR A 179 12.11 9.35 5.80
C THR A 179 13.58 9.55 5.41
N LYS A 180 14.52 9.19 6.29
CA LYS A 180 15.96 9.23 6.00
C LYS A 180 16.35 8.23 4.91
N PHE A 181 15.82 7.01 4.96
CA PHE A 181 16.06 6.00 3.94
C PHE A 181 15.55 6.46 2.56
N ILE A 182 14.31 6.99 2.50
CA ILE A 182 13.69 7.49 1.27
C ILE A 182 14.44 8.71 0.73
N SER A 183 14.78 9.68 1.57
CA SER A 183 15.52 10.88 1.14
C SER A 183 16.90 10.53 0.58
N GLN A 184 17.61 9.58 1.19
CA GLN A 184 18.90 9.10 0.71
C GLN A 184 18.78 8.32 -0.60
N LYS A 185 17.82 7.41 -0.71
CA LYS A 185 17.65 6.54 -1.90
C LYS A 185 17.17 7.32 -3.13
N TYR A 186 16.31 8.31 -2.95
CA TYR A 186 15.70 9.06 -4.05
C TYR A 186 16.26 10.48 -4.24
N HIS A 187 17.14 10.94 -3.35
CA HIS A 187 17.73 12.29 -3.33
C HIS A 187 16.69 13.41 -3.24
N ILE A 188 15.76 13.27 -2.29
CA ILE A 188 14.62 14.19 -2.12
C ILE A 188 14.63 14.75 -0.70
N ALA A 189 14.44 16.06 -0.57
CA ALA A 189 14.43 16.76 0.71
C ALA A 189 13.05 16.75 1.41
N ASP A 190 11.97 16.58 0.64
CA ASP A 190 10.58 16.74 1.11
C ASP A 190 9.73 15.51 0.77
N PRO A 191 8.99 14.93 1.74
CA PRO A 191 7.98 13.90 1.49
C PRO A 191 6.97 14.24 0.37
N ALA A 192 6.55 15.51 0.23
CA ALA A 192 5.61 15.89 -0.84
C ALA A 192 6.27 15.83 -2.23
N ALA A 193 7.57 16.09 -2.33
CA ALA A 193 8.33 15.92 -3.57
C ALA A 193 8.54 14.44 -3.92
N PHE A 194 8.54 13.54 -2.93
CA PHE A 194 8.64 12.10 -3.16
C PHE A 194 7.44 11.54 -3.91
N ASP A 195 6.22 11.92 -3.52
CA ASP A 195 5.00 11.47 -4.18
C ASP A 195 4.99 11.84 -5.68
N LYS A 196 5.42 13.05 -6.03
CA LYS A 196 5.51 13.49 -7.42
C LYS A 196 6.53 12.66 -8.22
N VAL A 197 7.74 12.49 -7.69
CA VAL A 197 8.80 11.71 -8.33
C VAL A 197 8.38 10.26 -8.55
N VAL A 198 7.70 9.66 -7.57
CA VAL A 198 7.21 8.29 -7.67
C VAL A 198 6.15 8.17 -8.75
N ASN A 199 5.16 9.05 -8.77
CA ASN A 199 4.08 9.02 -9.76
C ASN A 199 4.61 9.17 -11.20
N ASP A 200 5.55 10.11 -11.43
CA ASP A 200 6.17 10.31 -12.73
C ASP A 200 6.97 9.08 -13.19
N ARG A 201 7.77 8.49 -12.28
CA ARG A 201 8.55 7.27 -12.58
C ARG A 201 7.65 6.06 -12.81
N LEU A 202 6.59 5.89 -12.03
CA LEU A 202 5.66 4.77 -12.17
C LEU A 202 4.93 4.80 -13.52
N ALA A 203 4.50 5.98 -13.99
CA ALA A 203 3.85 6.11 -15.29
C ALA A 203 4.77 5.67 -16.44
N ILE A 204 6.04 6.09 -16.39
CA ILE A 204 7.05 5.72 -17.39
C ILE A 204 7.33 4.21 -17.34
N ILE A 205 7.56 3.67 -16.14
CA ILE A 205 7.87 2.24 -15.96
C ILE A 205 6.69 1.38 -16.43
N TRP A 206 5.46 1.72 -16.08
CA TRP A 206 4.27 0.98 -16.49
C TRP A 206 4.14 0.88 -18.01
N MET A 207 4.28 2.01 -18.70
CA MET A 207 4.22 2.06 -20.16
C MET A 207 5.34 1.22 -20.79
N GLN A 208 6.55 1.25 -20.23
CA GLN A 208 7.66 0.42 -20.70
C GLN A 208 7.40 -1.06 -20.47
N THR A 209 6.91 -1.46 -19.29
CA THR A 209 6.63 -2.86 -18.96
C THR A 209 5.59 -3.46 -19.90
N ILE A 210 4.46 -2.76 -20.13
CA ILE A 210 3.41 -3.23 -21.05
C ILE A 210 3.93 -3.33 -22.48
N LYS A 211 4.62 -2.28 -22.95
CA LYS A 211 5.16 -2.26 -24.31
C LYS A 211 6.15 -3.39 -24.55
N ASN A 212 7.07 -3.63 -23.61
CA ASN A 212 8.04 -4.72 -23.71
C ASN A 212 7.34 -6.09 -23.66
N ALA A 213 6.33 -6.26 -22.80
CA ALA A 213 5.56 -7.51 -22.74
C ALA A 213 4.83 -7.77 -24.08
N LEU A 214 4.23 -6.74 -24.68
CA LEU A 214 3.59 -6.84 -25.99
C LEU A 214 4.58 -7.15 -27.10
N TYR A 215 5.76 -6.54 -27.12
CA TYR A 215 6.79 -6.87 -28.11
C TYR A 215 7.31 -8.30 -27.98
N MET A 216 7.51 -8.78 -26.74
CA MET A 216 7.86 -10.18 -26.50
C MET A 216 6.78 -11.13 -27.04
N LEU A 217 5.51 -10.88 -26.71
CA LEU A 217 4.40 -11.69 -27.23
C LEU A 217 4.29 -11.59 -28.75
N GLY A 218 4.54 -10.41 -29.32
CA GLY A 218 4.62 -10.19 -30.76
C GLY A 218 5.70 -11.03 -31.43
N CYS A 219 6.89 -11.15 -30.83
CA CYS A 219 7.96 -12.04 -31.33
C CYS A 219 7.52 -13.51 -31.32
N VAL A 220 6.86 -13.96 -30.25
CA VAL A 220 6.34 -15.34 -30.14
C VAL A 220 5.26 -15.59 -31.18
N LEU A 221 4.31 -14.66 -31.35
CA LEU A 221 3.25 -14.78 -32.35
C LEU A 221 3.82 -14.80 -33.78
N ALA A 222 4.78 -13.93 -34.08
CA ALA A 222 5.46 -13.92 -35.37
C ALA A 222 6.17 -15.26 -35.62
N ALA A 223 6.85 -15.82 -34.61
CA ALA A 223 7.48 -17.14 -34.70
C ALA A 223 6.46 -18.25 -34.95
N LEU A 224 5.29 -18.22 -34.30
CA LEU A 224 4.18 -19.17 -34.54
C LEU A 224 3.62 -19.07 -35.96
N ILE A 225 3.45 -17.85 -36.48
CA ILE A 225 2.96 -17.62 -37.85
C ILE A 225 3.97 -18.16 -38.87
N LEU A 226 5.26 -17.86 -38.69
CA LEU A 226 6.34 -18.39 -39.54
C LEU A 226 6.39 -19.92 -39.49
N TRP A 227 6.23 -20.49 -38.30
CA TRP A 227 6.16 -21.93 -38.10
C TRP A 227 4.98 -22.55 -38.86
N TRP A 228 3.79 -21.94 -38.79
CA TRP A 228 2.59 -22.43 -39.46
C TRP A 228 2.74 -22.51 -40.98
N PHE A 229 3.29 -21.46 -41.61
CA PHE A 229 3.51 -21.44 -43.07
C PHE A 229 4.57 -22.44 -43.53
N THR A 230 5.55 -22.74 -42.68
CA THR A 230 6.70 -23.59 -43.05
C THR A 230 6.58 -25.05 -42.62
N ARG A 231 5.45 -25.41 -41.98
CA ARG A 231 5.17 -26.76 -41.44
C ARG A 231 5.27 -27.91 -42.45
N HIS A 232 5.10 -27.63 -43.74
CA HIS A 232 5.11 -28.64 -44.81
C HIS A 232 6.50 -29.19 -45.13
N ASN A 233 7.57 -28.54 -44.66
CA ASN A 233 8.95 -28.97 -44.90
C ASN A 233 9.44 -29.96 -43.81
N VAL A 234 9.35 -31.27 -44.09
CA VAL A 234 9.76 -32.37 -43.18
C VAL A 234 11.17 -32.19 -42.61
N ARG A 235 12.12 -31.71 -43.42
CA ARG A 235 13.53 -31.54 -43.03
C ARG A 235 13.74 -30.45 -41.98
N MET A 236 12.80 -29.53 -41.81
CA MET A 236 12.88 -28.39 -40.89
C MET A 236 12.04 -28.54 -39.63
N GLN A 237 11.19 -29.56 -39.54
CA GLN A 237 10.30 -29.75 -38.40
C GLN A 237 11.07 -29.88 -37.07
N ALA A 238 12.21 -30.57 -37.05
CA ALA A 238 13.04 -30.71 -35.85
C ALA A 238 13.61 -29.37 -35.36
N VAL A 239 14.15 -28.54 -36.26
CA VAL A 239 14.72 -27.22 -35.91
C VAL A 239 13.62 -26.26 -35.46
N LEU A 240 12.51 -26.24 -36.21
CA LEU A 240 11.33 -25.44 -35.90
C LEU A 240 10.74 -25.78 -34.52
N PHE A 241 10.66 -27.06 -34.18
CA PHE A 241 10.18 -27.53 -32.89
C PHE A 241 11.16 -27.21 -31.76
N ALA A 242 12.47 -27.36 -31.99
CA ALA A 242 13.49 -26.95 -31.02
C ALA A 242 13.43 -25.44 -30.73
N MET A 243 13.26 -24.60 -31.75
CA MET A 243 13.06 -23.15 -31.56
C MET A 243 11.79 -22.86 -30.76
N ALA A 244 10.68 -23.53 -31.06
CA ALA A 244 9.44 -23.38 -30.29
C ALA A 244 9.63 -23.73 -28.81
N LEU A 245 10.37 -24.80 -28.49
CA LEU A 245 10.71 -25.14 -27.10
C LEU A 245 11.51 -24.04 -26.40
N LEU A 246 12.44 -23.39 -27.10
CA LEU A 246 13.20 -22.26 -26.53
C LEU A 246 12.30 -21.06 -26.26
N PHE A 247 11.36 -20.72 -27.16
CA PHE A 247 10.36 -19.69 -26.90
C PHE A 247 9.48 -20.02 -25.68
N ALA A 248 9.04 -21.28 -25.55
CA ALA A 248 8.30 -21.75 -24.38
C ALA A 248 9.13 -21.60 -23.10
N GLY A 249 10.42 -21.93 -23.14
CA GLY A 249 11.33 -21.76 -22.00
C GLY A 249 11.50 -20.30 -21.58
N VAL A 250 11.65 -19.38 -22.55
CA VAL A 250 11.70 -17.94 -22.27
C VAL A 250 10.41 -17.46 -21.62
N LEU A 251 9.24 -17.83 -22.17
CA LEU A 251 7.95 -17.45 -21.58
C LEU A 251 7.75 -18.02 -20.18
N LEU A 252 8.16 -19.26 -19.93
CA LEU A 252 8.09 -19.89 -18.60
C LEU A 252 8.93 -19.11 -17.58
N VAL A 253 10.20 -18.84 -17.91
CA VAL A 253 11.11 -18.12 -16.99
C VAL A 253 10.60 -16.71 -16.70
N VAL A 254 10.17 -15.98 -17.73
CA VAL A 254 9.65 -14.60 -17.55
C VAL A 254 8.32 -14.62 -16.78
N GLY A 255 7.42 -15.55 -17.08
CA GLY A 255 6.13 -15.69 -16.40
C GLY A 255 6.25 -16.09 -14.92
N LEU A 256 7.25 -16.92 -14.57
CA LEU A 256 7.50 -17.31 -13.19
C LEU A 256 8.14 -16.19 -12.35
N THR A 257 9.01 -15.39 -12.96
CA THR A 257 9.84 -14.40 -12.25
C THR A 257 9.21 -13.00 -12.19
N THR A 258 8.36 -12.65 -13.16
CA THR A 258 7.67 -11.36 -13.22
C THR A 258 6.46 -11.36 -12.27
N PRO A 259 6.16 -10.26 -11.54
CA PRO A 259 4.97 -10.15 -10.71
C PRO A 259 3.69 -10.55 -11.46
N ILE A 260 2.85 -11.36 -10.83
CA ILE A 260 1.59 -11.87 -11.40
C ILE A 260 0.37 -11.16 -10.81
N ILE A 261 0.47 -10.73 -9.55
CA ILE A 261 -0.60 -10.07 -8.82
C ILE A 261 -0.02 -8.96 -7.94
N GLU A 262 -0.73 -7.85 -7.92
CA GLU A 262 -0.50 -6.74 -7.01
C GLU A 262 -1.77 -6.51 -6.18
N VAL A 263 -1.62 -6.40 -4.88
CA VAL A 263 -2.68 -6.12 -3.92
C VAL A 263 -2.37 -4.77 -3.29
N ASP A 264 -3.27 -3.81 -3.45
CA ASP A 264 -3.07 -2.44 -2.99
C ASP A 264 -4.39 -1.87 -2.48
N ALA A 265 -4.44 -1.59 -1.17
CA ALA A 265 -5.61 -1.06 -0.47
C ALA A 265 -5.22 0.21 0.30
N ARG A 266 -5.99 1.28 0.11
CA ARG A 266 -5.66 2.60 0.65
C ARG A 266 -6.89 3.38 1.12
N ILE A 267 -6.69 4.24 2.11
CA ILE A 267 -7.57 5.38 2.39
C ILE A 267 -7.02 6.57 1.60
N GLN A 268 -7.67 6.90 0.49
CA GLN A 268 -7.25 7.98 -0.40
C GLN A 268 -7.31 9.33 0.30
N SER A 269 -8.37 9.59 1.06
CA SER A 269 -8.52 10.81 1.85
C SER A 269 -9.40 10.56 3.06
N LEU A 270 -8.97 10.98 4.24
CA LEU A 270 -9.81 11.10 5.43
C LEU A 270 -9.83 12.58 5.80
N LYS A 271 -11.00 13.22 5.70
CA LYS A 271 -11.19 14.64 6.02
C LYS A 271 -12.27 14.78 7.07
N PHE A 272 -12.04 15.62 8.06
CA PHE A 272 -13.03 15.94 9.08
C PHE A 272 -12.93 17.40 9.50
N VAL A 273 -14.01 17.90 10.09
CA VAL A 273 -14.05 19.26 10.63
C VAL A 273 -13.78 19.22 12.12
N LEU A 274 -12.77 19.95 12.58
CA LEU A 274 -12.45 20.14 13.98
C LEU A 274 -12.38 21.65 14.28
N LEU A 275 -13.16 22.13 15.25
CA LEU A 275 -13.24 23.55 15.61
C LEU A 275 -13.52 24.49 14.41
N GLY A 276 -14.24 24.00 13.39
CA GLY A 276 -14.54 24.76 12.16
C GLY A 276 -13.46 24.69 11.08
N GLU A 277 -12.35 24.01 11.33
CA GLU A 277 -11.24 23.82 10.40
C GLU A 277 -11.22 22.41 9.80
N ASN A 278 -10.76 22.31 8.55
CA ASN A 278 -10.68 21.04 7.85
C ASN A 278 -9.33 20.36 8.12
N VAL A 279 -9.35 19.26 8.86
CA VAL A 279 -8.19 18.39 9.05
C VAL A 279 -8.25 17.26 8.04
N ALA A 280 -7.13 16.96 7.39
CA ALA A 280 -7.08 15.93 6.36
C ALA A 280 -5.83 15.05 6.44
N PHE A 281 -6.05 13.74 6.32
CA PHE A 281 -5.02 12.74 6.04
C PHE A 281 -5.19 12.28 4.59
N GLN A 282 -4.13 12.37 3.79
CA GLN A 282 -4.15 11.96 2.39
C GLN A 282 -3.33 10.69 2.21
N ASN A 283 -3.75 9.86 1.24
CA ASN A 283 -2.97 8.73 0.72
C ASN A 283 -2.37 7.84 1.82
N GLN A 284 -3.23 7.17 2.58
CA GLN A 284 -2.84 6.27 3.66
C GLN A 284 -2.90 4.83 3.15
N VAL A 285 -1.73 4.22 2.95
CA VAL A 285 -1.64 2.85 2.44
C VAL A 285 -1.88 1.88 3.58
N LEU A 286 -2.93 1.07 3.45
CA LEU A 286 -3.32 0.06 4.43
C LEU A 286 -2.54 -1.24 4.20
N PHE A 287 -2.41 -1.64 2.93
CA PHE A 287 -1.74 -2.87 2.57
C PHE A 287 -1.23 -2.78 1.13
N PHE A 288 0.03 -3.17 0.93
CA PHE A 288 0.64 -3.29 -0.39
C PHE A 288 1.49 -4.56 -0.47
N GLN A 289 1.24 -5.39 -1.48
CA GLN A 289 2.08 -6.53 -1.84
C GLN A 289 2.08 -6.73 -3.36
N SER A 290 3.24 -6.99 -3.94
CA SER A 290 3.37 -7.40 -5.34
C SER A 290 4.31 -8.59 -5.41
N LYS A 291 3.83 -9.71 -5.97
CA LYS A 291 4.56 -10.99 -5.96
C LYS A 291 4.46 -11.69 -7.31
N SER A 292 5.55 -12.34 -7.70
CA SER A 292 5.61 -13.31 -8.80
C SER A 292 5.34 -14.73 -8.29
N ILE A 293 5.19 -15.71 -9.18
CA ILE A 293 5.07 -17.13 -8.76
C ILE A 293 6.31 -17.53 -7.96
N TRP A 294 7.50 -17.15 -8.45
CA TRP A 294 8.74 -17.35 -7.72
C TRP A 294 8.73 -16.67 -6.36
N GLY A 295 8.27 -15.42 -6.29
CA GLY A 295 8.17 -14.67 -5.03
C GLY A 295 7.16 -15.26 -4.04
N ILE A 296 6.10 -15.93 -4.51
CA ILE A 296 5.15 -16.67 -3.68
C ILE A 296 5.81 -17.94 -3.14
N ILE A 297 6.51 -18.70 -3.99
CA ILE A 297 7.25 -19.91 -3.58
C ILE A 297 8.24 -19.57 -2.47
N THR A 298 9.12 -18.59 -2.68
CA THR A 298 10.12 -18.22 -1.67
C THR A 298 9.45 -17.72 -0.38
N ALA A 299 8.41 -16.89 -0.49
CA ALA A 299 7.68 -16.39 0.67
C ALA A 299 6.98 -17.49 1.47
N LEU A 300 6.60 -18.61 0.85
CA LEU A 300 6.03 -19.78 1.55
C LEU A 300 7.10 -20.65 2.20
N LEU A 301 8.25 -20.82 1.53
CA LEU A 301 9.39 -21.56 2.06
C LEU A 301 10.06 -20.86 3.25
N ASP A 302 10.04 -19.52 3.26
CA ASP A 302 10.59 -18.71 4.36
C ASP A 302 9.71 -18.70 5.62
N GLN A 303 8.48 -19.22 5.55
CA GLN A 303 7.61 -19.31 6.72
C GLN A 303 8.07 -20.40 7.67
N GLN A 304 7.95 -20.14 8.98
CA GLN A 304 8.26 -21.13 10.02
C GLN A 304 7.23 -22.29 10.10
N LYS A 305 6.10 -22.19 9.40
CA LYS A 305 5.02 -23.17 9.48
C LYS A 305 5.25 -24.33 8.49
N PRO A 306 5.23 -25.60 8.94
CA PRO A 306 5.50 -26.75 8.07
C PRO A 306 4.47 -26.90 6.94
N ASP A 307 3.22 -26.52 7.18
CA ASP A 307 2.15 -26.56 6.18
C ASP A 307 2.45 -25.62 5.00
N ALA A 308 2.91 -24.40 5.29
CA ALA A 308 3.23 -23.40 4.28
C ALA A 308 4.44 -23.84 3.44
N ILE A 309 5.48 -24.39 4.08
CA ILE A 309 6.66 -24.92 3.41
C ILE A 309 6.24 -26.05 2.46
N THR A 310 5.38 -26.97 2.91
CA THR A 310 4.91 -28.10 2.11
C THR A 310 4.18 -27.62 0.85
N VAL A 311 3.29 -26.64 0.99
CA VAL A 311 2.59 -26.02 -0.16
C VAL A 311 3.60 -25.32 -1.09
N GLY A 312 4.60 -24.62 -0.55
CA GLY A 312 5.66 -23.99 -1.33
C GLY A 312 6.47 -24.99 -2.18
N ILE A 313 6.85 -26.14 -1.60
CA ILE A 313 7.53 -27.23 -2.30
C ILE A 313 6.64 -27.80 -3.40
N LEU A 314 5.34 -27.98 -3.12
CA LEU A 314 4.38 -28.51 -4.08
C LEU A 314 4.25 -27.60 -5.31
N ILE A 315 4.10 -26.29 -5.08
CA ILE A 315 4.03 -25.27 -6.13
C ILE A 315 5.33 -25.25 -6.94
N LEU A 316 6.50 -25.27 -6.27
CA LEU A 316 7.79 -25.31 -6.95
C LEU A 316 7.90 -26.54 -7.86
N LEU A 317 7.52 -27.72 -7.37
CA LEU A 317 7.62 -28.97 -8.10
C LEU A 317 6.68 -28.98 -9.32
N PHE A 318 5.40 -28.68 -9.13
CA PHE A 318 4.39 -28.86 -10.17
C PHE A 318 4.22 -27.68 -11.13
N ILE A 319 4.57 -26.45 -10.73
CA ILE A 319 4.34 -25.23 -11.54
C ILE A 319 5.65 -24.71 -12.16
N ALA A 320 6.81 -25.03 -11.60
CA ALA A 320 8.11 -24.58 -12.12
C ALA A 320 9.02 -25.72 -12.60
N VAL A 321 9.33 -26.68 -11.72
CA VAL A 321 10.31 -27.74 -12.02
C VAL A 321 9.77 -28.72 -13.05
N LEU A 322 8.57 -29.26 -12.85
CA LEU A 322 7.97 -30.23 -13.76
C LEU A 322 7.77 -29.66 -15.17
N PRO A 323 7.19 -28.46 -15.37
CA PRO A 323 7.04 -27.91 -16.71
C PRO A 323 8.39 -27.68 -17.41
N PHE A 324 9.42 -27.24 -16.67
CA PHE A 324 10.77 -27.08 -17.20
C PHE A 324 11.40 -28.41 -17.62
N VAL A 325 11.32 -29.44 -16.76
CA VAL A 325 11.81 -30.80 -17.08
C VAL A 325 11.07 -31.38 -18.30
N ARG A 326 9.76 -31.13 -18.42
CA ARG A 326 8.98 -31.55 -19.58
C ARG A 326 9.43 -30.86 -20.88
N LEU A 327 9.75 -29.57 -20.85
CA LEU A 327 10.31 -28.87 -22.01
C LEU A 327 11.63 -29.51 -22.47
N ILE A 328 12.52 -29.85 -21.53
CA ILE A 328 13.78 -30.54 -21.82
C ILE A 328 13.50 -31.95 -22.39
N ALA A 329 12.59 -32.71 -21.77
CA ALA A 329 12.24 -34.05 -22.24
C ALA A 329 11.70 -34.04 -23.67
N LYS A 330 10.84 -33.07 -24.03
CA LYS A 330 10.36 -32.86 -25.41
C LYS A 330 11.52 -32.60 -26.39
N GLY A 331 12.54 -31.86 -25.97
CA GLY A 331 13.75 -31.63 -26.77
C GLY A 331 14.56 -32.91 -26.96
N ILE A 332 14.82 -33.65 -25.89
CA ILE A 332 15.58 -34.91 -25.91
C ILE A 332 14.86 -35.98 -26.74
N HIS A 333 13.53 -36.05 -26.68
CA HIS A 333 12.73 -37.03 -27.41
C HIS A 333 12.96 -36.98 -28.94
N ILE A 334 13.33 -35.82 -29.49
CA ILE A 334 13.68 -35.67 -30.91
C ILE A 334 14.91 -36.50 -31.29
N PHE A 335 15.88 -36.61 -30.37
CA PHE A 335 17.14 -37.30 -30.59
C PHE A 335 17.12 -38.74 -30.08
N ILE A 336 16.47 -38.99 -28.94
CA ILE A 336 16.44 -40.29 -28.24
C ILE A 336 14.98 -40.62 -27.88
N SER A 337 14.26 -41.24 -28.82
CA SER A 337 12.82 -41.52 -28.69
C SER A 337 12.48 -42.84 -28.00
N ASP A 338 13.48 -43.69 -27.68
CA ASP A 338 13.27 -45.05 -27.18
C ASP A 338 13.37 -45.20 -25.65
N ASN A 339 13.71 -44.14 -24.92
CA ASN A 339 13.77 -44.20 -23.46
C ASN A 339 12.36 -44.10 -22.85
N LYS A 340 11.98 -45.08 -22.03
CA LYS A 340 10.69 -45.12 -21.32
C LYS A 340 10.46 -43.90 -20.43
N VAL A 341 11.50 -43.39 -19.77
CA VAL A 341 11.42 -42.21 -18.88
C VAL A 341 11.16 -40.94 -19.67
N VAL A 342 11.87 -40.75 -20.79
CA VAL A 342 11.67 -39.59 -21.68
C VAL A 342 10.26 -39.62 -22.28
N ASN A 343 9.80 -40.78 -22.76
CA ASN A 343 8.44 -40.94 -23.25
C ASN A 343 7.38 -40.64 -22.18
N TYR A 344 7.58 -41.10 -20.94
CA TYR A 344 6.70 -40.79 -19.82
C TYR A 344 6.64 -39.29 -19.53
N LEU A 345 7.80 -38.63 -19.40
CA LEU A 345 7.87 -37.19 -19.13
C LEU A 345 7.27 -36.35 -20.26
N THR A 346 7.46 -36.76 -21.51
CA THR A 346 6.94 -36.06 -22.68
C THR A 346 5.42 -36.18 -22.82
N PHE A 347 4.86 -37.39 -22.67
CA PHE A 347 3.46 -37.67 -23.02
C PHE A 347 2.51 -37.91 -21.84
N GLU A 348 3.00 -38.36 -20.69
CA GLU A 348 2.15 -38.76 -19.55
C GLU A 348 2.24 -37.78 -18.38
N ALA A 349 3.41 -37.21 -18.14
CA ALA A 349 3.62 -36.27 -17.04
C ALA A 349 2.86 -34.93 -17.20
N GLY A 350 2.27 -34.68 -18.37
CA GLY A 350 1.44 -33.49 -18.59
C GLY A 350 0.17 -33.44 -17.77
N LYS A 351 -0.32 -34.58 -17.26
CA LYS A 351 -1.45 -34.61 -16.32
C LYS A 351 -1.14 -34.00 -14.95
N TRP A 352 0.16 -33.93 -14.62
CA TRP A 352 0.64 -33.41 -13.34
C TRP A 352 1.12 -31.96 -13.45
N ASP A 353 1.21 -31.42 -14.67
CA ASP A 353 1.55 -30.02 -14.88
C ASP A 353 0.39 -29.15 -14.41
N MET A 354 0.59 -28.41 -13.32
CA MET A 354 -0.44 -27.57 -12.70
C MET A 354 -0.33 -26.11 -13.12
N ALA A 355 0.37 -25.80 -14.21
CA ALA A 355 0.49 -24.43 -14.69
C ALA A 355 -0.86 -23.82 -15.08
N ASP A 356 -1.79 -24.61 -15.63
CA ASP A 356 -3.16 -24.19 -15.91
C ASP A 356 -3.98 -23.94 -14.63
N VAL A 357 -3.87 -24.83 -13.63
CA VAL A 357 -4.50 -24.68 -12.31
C VAL A 357 -4.00 -23.41 -11.63
N MET A 358 -2.70 -23.09 -11.75
CA MET A 358 -2.13 -21.87 -11.18
C MET A 358 -2.75 -20.61 -11.80
N ILE A 359 -3.01 -20.58 -13.12
CA ILE A 359 -3.68 -19.46 -13.78
C ILE A 359 -5.06 -19.23 -13.14
N VAL A 360 -5.85 -20.30 -13.03
CA VAL A 360 -7.19 -20.22 -12.42
C VAL A 360 -7.09 -19.82 -10.94
N GLY A 361 -6.12 -20.35 -10.21
CA GLY A 361 -5.89 -20.03 -8.80
C GLY A 361 -5.55 -18.56 -8.57
N VAL A 362 -4.67 -17.97 -9.40
CA VAL A 362 -4.34 -16.54 -9.35
C VAL A 362 -5.55 -15.69 -9.71
N LEU A 363 -6.33 -16.10 -10.72
CA LEU A 363 -7.57 -15.39 -11.10
C LEU A 363 -8.62 -15.43 -9.98
N MET A 364 -8.84 -16.58 -9.36
CA MET A 364 -9.75 -16.73 -8.21
C MET A 364 -9.27 -15.91 -7.02
N THR A 365 -7.96 -15.88 -6.76
CA THR A 365 -7.35 -15.05 -5.72
C THR A 365 -7.57 -13.57 -6.01
N TYR A 366 -7.39 -13.12 -7.25
CA TYR A 366 -7.66 -11.75 -7.67
C TYR A 366 -9.14 -11.38 -7.46
N ILE A 367 -10.08 -12.21 -7.91
CA ILE A 367 -11.52 -11.97 -7.73
C ILE A 367 -11.89 -11.94 -6.24
N GLY A 368 -11.40 -12.90 -5.46
CA GLY A 368 -11.66 -13.02 -4.03
C GLY A 368 -11.12 -11.83 -3.24
N LEU A 369 -9.85 -11.48 -3.42
CA LEU A 369 -9.23 -10.33 -2.77
C LEU A 369 -9.89 -9.02 -3.20
N ASN A 370 -10.19 -8.85 -4.48
CA ASN A 370 -10.86 -7.65 -4.96
C ASN A 370 -12.26 -7.50 -4.35
N GLY A 371 -13.03 -8.59 -4.25
CA GLY A 371 -14.35 -8.60 -3.62
C GLY A 371 -14.29 -8.28 -2.13
N ILE A 372 -13.43 -8.98 -1.37
CA ILE A 372 -13.29 -8.79 0.07
C ILE A 372 -12.77 -7.39 0.38
N LEU A 373 -11.66 -6.96 -0.23
CA LEU A 373 -11.07 -5.64 0.02
C LEU A 373 -12.06 -4.54 -0.34
N LYS A 374 -12.76 -4.64 -1.49
CA LYS A 374 -13.78 -3.65 -1.85
C LYS A 374 -14.89 -3.58 -0.80
N SER A 375 -15.41 -4.71 -0.32
CA SER A 375 -16.45 -4.73 0.71
C SER A 375 -15.97 -4.11 2.03
N GLN A 376 -14.77 -4.48 2.49
CA GLN A 376 -14.20 -3.93 3.73
C GLN A 376 -13.91 -2.42 3.60
N LEU A 377 -13.37 -1.98 2.46
CA LEU A 377 -13.07 -0.57 2.21
C LEU A 377 -14.34 0.27 2.06
N THR A 378 -15.41 -0.26 1.46
CA THR A 378 -16.70 0.43 1.38
C THR A 378 -17.29 0.68 2.76
N ASN A 379 -17.12 -0.25 3.72
CA ASN A 379 -17.57 -0.04 5.10
C ASN A 379 -16.82 1.10 5.81
N LEU A 380 -15.59 1.40 5.37
CA LEU A 380 -14.79 2.53 5.86
C LEU A 380 -15.10 3.85 5.10
N ASN A 381 -15.92 3.79 4.05
CA ASN A 381 -16.25 4.93 3.21
C ASN A 381 -17.42 5.72 3.82
N ILE A 382 -17.11 6.53 4.83
CA ILE A 382 -18.10 7.31 5.58
C ILE A 382 -18.26 8.68 4.91
N HIS A 383 -19.51 9.05 4.62
CA HIS A 383 -19.89 10.38 4.14
C HIS A 383 -20.90 10.99 5.09
N SER A 384 -20.42 11.71 6.10
CA SER A 384 -21.24 12.51 6.99
C SER A 384 -20.89 14.00 6.83
N GLY A 385 -21.71 14.89 7.40
CA GLY A 385 -21.45 16.33 7.36
C GLY A 385 -20.14 16.75 8.08
N THR A 386 -19.58 15.89 8.93
CA THR A 386 -18.40 16.18 9.75
C THR A 386 -17.19 15.29 9.44
N LEU A 387 -17.38 14.13 8.81
CA LEU A 387 -16.32 13.17 8.44
C LEU A 387 -16.59 12.64 7.03
N THR A 388 -15.60 12.78 6.15
CA THR A 388 -15.60 12.23 4.80
C THR A 388 -14.36 11.37 4.61
N THR A 389 -14.54 10.08 4.31
CA THR A 389 -13.44 9.14 4.11
C THR A 389 -13.59 8.46 2.76
N ASN A 390 -12.61 8.60 1.88
CA ASN A 390 -12.57 7.92 0.58
C ASN A 390 -11.56 6.79 0.62
N THR A 391 -11.98 5.58 0.27
CA THR A 391 -11.14 4.39 0.20
C THR A 391 -11.08 3.86 -1.23
N VAL A 392 -9.93 3.29 -1.61
CA VAL A 392 -9.71 2.77 -2.97
C VAL A 392 -8.98 1.44 -2.92
N ASN A 393 -9.38 0.54 -3.82
CA ASN A 393 -8.71 -0.74 -4.08
C ASN A 393 -8.05 -0.70 -5.48
N TYR A 394 -6.73 -0.81 -5.53
CA TYR A 394 -5.92 -0.87 -6.75
C TYR A 394 -5.38 -2.27 -7.05
N THR A 395 -5.94 -3.31 -6.40
CA THR A 395 -5.62 -4.71 -6.69
C THR A 395 -5.75 -4.99 -8.18
N SER A 396 -4.72 -5.56 -8.78
CA SER A 396 -4.63 -5.75 -10.23
C SER A 396 -3.79 -6.97 -10.62
N LEU A 397 -4.12 -7.58 -11.75
CA LEU A 397 -3.28 -8.58 -12.40
C LEU A 397 -2.12 -7.90 -13.11
N GLN A 398 -0.94 -8.45 -12.95
CA GLN A 398 0.31 -7.87 -13.44
C GLN A 398 0.78 -8.56 -14.74
N PRO A 399 1.69 -7.95 -15.51
CA PRO A 399 2.16 -8.49 -16.79
C PRO A 399 2.66 -9.94 -16.73
N GLY A 400 3.23 -10.38 -15.61
CA GLY A 400 3.68 -11.76 -15.43
C GLY A 400 2.56 -12.79 -15.57
N TYR A 401 1.34 -12.46 -15.13
CA TYR A 401 0.16 -13.33 -15.29
C TYR A 401 -0.13 -13.60 -16.77
N PHE A 402 -0.18 -12.55 -17.59
CA PHE A 402 -0.48 -12.67 -19.03
C PHE A 402 0.62 -13.42 -19.79
N VAL A 403 1.89 -13.22 -19.42
CA VAL A 403 3.02 -13.96 -19.99
C VAL A 403 2.94 -15.45 -19.63
N PHE A 404 2.57 -15.76 -18.39
CA PHE A 404 2.40 -17.13 -17.94
C PHE A 404 1.20 -17.83 -18.61
N VAL A 405 0.09 -17.12 -18.84
CA VAL A 405 -1.03 -17.60 -19.66
C VAL A 405 -0.55 -17.91 -21.08
N ALA A 406 0.20 -17.00 -21.70
CA ALA A 406 0.75 -17.23 -23.03
C ALA A 406 1.67 -18.45 -23.09
N TYR A 407 2.47 -18.69 -22.04
CA TYR A 407 3.26 -19.92 -21.90
C TYR A 407 2.38 -21.18 -21.90
N VAL A 408 1.34 -21.24 -21.05
CA VAL A 408 0.49 -22.44 -20.94
C VAL A 408 -0.25 -22.73 -22.25
N VAL A 409 -0.78 -21.69 -22.91
CA VAL A 409 -1.40 -21.82 -24.23
C VAL A 409 -0.39 -22.32 -25.26
N PHE A 410 0.82 -21.76 -25.28
CA PHE A 410 1.88 -22.14 -26.20
C PHE A 410 2.36 -23.58 -25.97
N GLU A 411 2.53 -24.00 -24.72
CA GLU A 411 2.90 -25.37 -24.35
C GLU A 411 1.84 -26.37 -24.81
N THR A 412 0.57 -26.04 -24.60
CA THR A 412 -0.56 -26.90 -24.98
C THR A 412 -0.60 -27.11 -26.49
N LEU A 413 -0.39 -26.04 -27.26
CA LEU A 413 -0.29 -26.10 -28.73
C LEU A 413 0.88 -26.99 -29.17
N LEU A 414 2.05 -26.80 -28.55
CA LEU A 414 3.26 -27.58 -28.87
C LEU A 414 3.08 -29.07 -28.54
N SER A 415 2.42 -29.39 -27.43
CA SER A 415 2.05 -30.76 -27.03
C SER A 415 1.10 -31.40 -28.06
N TYR A 416 0.07 -30.68 -28.50
CA TYR A 416 -0.87 -31.15 -29.51
C TYR A 416 -0.18 -31.46 -30.86
N ILE A 417 0.72 -30.58 -31.29
CA ILE A 417 1.51 -30.75 -32.53
C ILE A 417 2.41 -31.99 -32.46
N LEU A 418 3.10 -32.19 -31.34
CA LEU A 418 3.99 -33.34 -31.13
C LEU A 418 3.23 -34.66 -31.21
N ILE A 419 2.02 -34.73 -30.61
CA ILE A 419 1.17 -35.93 -30.64
C ILE A 419 0.71 -36.24 -32.07
N ARG A 420 0.32 -35.21 -32.85
CA ARG A 420 -0.17 -35.40 -34.22
C ARG A 420 0.92 -35.87 -35.20
N THR A 421 2.17 -35.48 -34.97
CA THR A 421 3.31 -35.84 -35.83
C THR A 421 3.87 -37.23 -35.53
N ASN A 422 3.51 -37.86 -34.41
CA ASN A 422 3.94 -39.21 -34.01
C ASN A 422 2.75 -40.14 -33.70
N PRO A 423 1.86 -40.41 -34.67
CA PRO A 423 0.59 -41.13 -34.44
C PRO A 423 0.77 -42.60 -34.03
N ASP A 424 1.88 -43.24 -34.41
CA ASP A 424 2.10 -44.69 -34.18
C ASP A 424 2.32 -45.06 -32.70
N LYS A 425 2.76 -44.11 -31.86
CA LYS A 425 2.90 -44.33 -30.41
C LYS A 425 1.62 -44.02 -29.62
N VAL A 426 0.65 -43.33 -30.23
CA VAL A 426 -0.69 -43.07 -29.66
C VAL A 426 -1.62 -44.26 -29.93
N LYS A 427 -1.48 -44.93 -31.08
CA LYS A 427 -2.33 -46.07 -31.49
C LYS A 427 -2.13 -47.36 -30.68
N LYS A 428 -0.97 -47.56 -30.04
CA LYS A 428 -0.73 -48.69 -29.12
C LYS A 428 -1.47 -48.57 -27.77
N ARG A 429 -2.33 -47.56 -27.61
CA ARG A 429 -2.88 -47.11 -26.31
C ARG A 429 -4.37 -46.74 -26.33
N ARG A 430 -5.15 -47.19 -27.30
CA ARG A 430 -6.60 -47.33 -27.08
C ARG A 430 -6.90 -48.75 -26.64
#